data_AF-A0A382MIK8-F1
#
_entry.id   AF-A0A382MIK8-F1
#
_cell.length_a   1.000
_cell.length_b   1.000
_cell.length_c   1.000
_cell.angle_alpha   90.00
_cell.angle_beta   90.00
_cell.angle_gamma   90.00
#
_symmetry.space_group_name_H-M   'P 1'
#
loop_
_entity.id
_entity.type
_entity.pdbx_description
1 polymer ?
#
loop_
_entity_poly.entity_id
_entity_poly.type
_entity_poly.pdbx_seq_one_letter_code
_entity_poly.pdbx_strand_id
1 'polypeptide(L)'
;MHPNQKIIIVCSGAIALGSKLINSKKTIRRLEDKQAAAAVGQIELANCWQQELKKHKINTAQILLTLEDSEVRRRYLNIRNTINALHKKNIIPIINENDSVATEEIRFG
;
A
#
# COMPACT_ATOMS: atom_id res chain seq x y z
N MET A 1 17.79 -11.69 -7.87
CA MET A 1 18.04 -10.73 -6.77
C MET A 1 19.48 -10.89 -6.32
N HIS A 2 20.27 -9.82 -6.30
CA HIS A 2 21.60 -9.90 -5.69
C HIS A 2 21.44 -10.10 -4.17
N PRO A 3 22.29 -10.93 -3.53
CA PRO A 3 22.16 -11.29 -2.12
C PRO A 3 22.24 -10.10 -1.13
N ASN A 4 22.69 -8.91 -1.58
CA ASN A 4 22.82 -7.71 -0.75
C ASN A 4 21.83 -6.57 -1.09
N GLN A 5 20.90 -6.77 -2.02
CA GLN A 5 19.94 -5.71 -2.40
C GLN A 5 18.68 -5.76 -1.53
N LYS A 6 18.41 -4.66 -0.82
CA LYS A 6 17.16 -4.43 -0.09
C LYS A 6 16.20 -3.67 -0.99
N ILE A 7 15.11 -4.33 -1.38
CA ILE A 7 14.09 -3.76 -2.28
C ILE A 7 12.83 -3.44 -1.47
N ILE A 8 12.20 -2.32 -1.79
CA ILE A 8 10.88 -1.91 -1.34
C ILE A 8 10.11 -1.48 -2.58
N ILE A 9 8.85 -1.85 -2.68
CA ILE A 9 7.94 -1.36 -3.73
C ILE A 9 7.01 -0.35 -3.09
N VAL A 10 6.94 0.84 -3.67
CA VAL A 10 5.94 1.87 -3.33
C VAL A 10 4.99 1.97 -4.51
N CYS A 11 3.70 1.78 -4.27
CA CYS A 11 2.69 1.75 -5.34
C CYS A 11 1.51 2.66 -5.03
N SER A 12 0.75 3.00 -6.07
CA SER A 12 -0.50 3.74 -6.01
C SER A 12 -1.59 2.96 -6.78
N GLY A 13 -2.79 3.55 -6.92
CA GLY A 13 -3.83 3.00 -7.81
C GLY A 13 -4.92 2.17 -7.13
N ALA A 14 -4.90 2.03 -5.80
CA ALA A 14 -5.94 1.35 -5.03
C ALA A 14 -7.34 1.94 -5.32
N ILE A 15 -7.49 3.27 -5.29
CA ILE A 15 -8.77 3.94 -5.60
C ILE A 15 -9.25 3.56 -7.01
N ALA A 16 -8.39 3.63 -8.02
CA ALA A 16 -8.75 3.33 -9.40
C ALA A 16 -9.22 1.87 -9.58
N LEU A 17 -8.55 0.93 -8.90
CA LEU A 17 -8.92 -0.49 -8.92
C LEU A 17 -10.27 -0.75 -8.25
N GLY A 18 -10.54 -0.13 -7.09
CA GLY A 18 -11.81 -0.33 -6.38
C GLY A 18 -12.97 0.51 -6.89
N SER A 19 -12.70 1.57 -7.67
CA SER A 19 -13.72 2.51 -8.13
C SER A 19 -14.84 1.84 -8.93
N LYS A 20 -14.51 0.83 -9.74
CA LYS A 20 -15.48 0.10 -10.57
C LYS A 20 -16.54 -0.64 -9.75
N LEU A 21 -16.18 -1.08 -8.54
CA LEU A 21 -17.06 -1.82 -7.63
C LEU A 21 -17.94 -0.89 -6.80
N ILE A 22 -17.47 0.31 -6.49
CA ILE A 22 -18.21 1.30 -5.70
C ILE A 22 -19.18 2.12 -6.56
N ASN A 23 -18.80 2.54 -7.77
CA ASN A 23 -19.70 3.31 -8.63
C ASN A 23 -19.31 3.20 -10.11
N SER A 24 -20.07 2.41 -10.88
CA SER A 24 -19.76 2.13 -12.29
C SER A 24 -20.05 3.28 -13.26
N LYS A 25 -20.72 4.36 -12.81
CA LYS A 25 -21.25 5.43 -13.69
C LYS A 25 -20.91 6.87 -13.28
N LYS A 26 -20.21 7.11 -12.17
CA LYS A 26 -19.85 8.47 -11.70
C LYS A 26 -18.41 8.54 -11.21
N THR A 27 -17.76 9.68 -11.48
CA THR A 27 -16.51 10.06 -10.83
C THR A 27 -16.69 10.05 -9.32
N ILE A 28 -15.82 9.34 -8.60
CA ILE A 28 -15.83 9.31 -7.14
C ILE A 28 -15.32 10.65 -6.62
N ARG A 29 -16.21 11.43 -6.02
CA ARG A 29 -15.91 12.80 -5.54
C ARG A 29 -15.93 12.93 -4.03
N ARG A 30 -16.78 12.18 -3.33
CA ARG A 30 -16.88 12.23 -1.88
C ARG A 30 -15.71 11.49 -1.25
N LEU A 31 -15.21 12.01 -0.13
CA LEU A 31 -14.03 11.45 0.54
C LEU A 31 -14.30 10.01 0.96
N GLU A 32 -15.44 9.77 1.60
CA GLU A 32 -15.87 8.45 2.07
C GLU A 32 -15.95 7.42 0.94
N ASP A 33 -16.41 7.83 -0.26
CA ASP A 33 -16.46 6.94 -1.42
C ASP A 33 -15.04 6.64 -1.95
N LYS A 34 -14.13 7.62 -1.91
CA LYS A 34 -12.72 7.43 -2.29
C LYS A 34 -12.01 6.49 -1.32
N GLN A 35 -12.24 6.65 -0.02
CA GLN A 35 -11.70 5.78 1.03
C GLN A 35 -12.26 4.35 0.90
N ALA A 36 -13.55 4.20 0.61
CA ALA A 36 -14.17 2.90 0.35
C ALA A 36 -13.59 2.24 -0.90
N ALA A 37 -13.41 3.00 -2.00
CA ALA A 37 -12.78 2.50 -3.21
C ALA A 37 -11.31 2.11 -2.97
N ALA A 38 -10.56 2.88 -2.20
CA ALA A 38 -9.20 2.53 -1.81
C ALA A 38 -9.15 1.23 -1.00
N ALA A 39 -10.01 1.07 0.01
CA ALA A 39 -10.07 -0.13 0.83
C ALA A 39 -10.34 -1.38 -0.02
N VAL A 40 -11.28 -1.29 -0.97
CA VAL A 40 -11.59 -2.39 -1.91
C VAL A 40 -10.41 -2.66 -2.84
N GLY A 41 -9.90 -1.63 -3.52
CA GLY A 41 -8.86 -1.81 -4.53
C GLY A 41 -7.49 -2.12 -3.95
N GLN A 42 -7.24 -1.85 -2.66
CA GLN A 42 -6.01 -2.24 -1.99
C GLN A 42 -5.87 -3.75 -1.88
N ILE A 43 -6.97 -4.49 -1.71
CA ILE A 43 -6.97 -5.96 -1.72
C ILE A 43 -6.50 -6.46 -3.09
N GLU A 44 -7.08 -5.92 -4.16
CA GLU A 44 -6.70 -6.27 -5.54
C GLU A 44 -5.26 -5.90 -5.86
N LEU A 45 -4.83 -4.68 -5.48
CA LEU A 45 -3.45 -4.21 -5.70
C LEU A 45 -2.43 -5.11 -5.01
N ALA A 46 -2.67 -5.45 -3.74
CA ALA A 46 -1.82 -6.34 -2.96
C ALA A 46 -1.78 -7.75 -3.57
N ASN A 47 -2.94 -8.26 -4.02
CA ASN A 47 -3.06 -9.56 -4.67
C ASN A 47 -2.31 -9.60 -6.00
N CYS A 48 -2.42 -8.58 -6.86
CA CYS A 48 -1.68 -8.48 -8.11
C CYS A 48 -0.16 -8.52 -7.88
N TRP A 49 0.35 -7.71 -6.96
CA TRP A 49 1.78 -7.73 -6.61
C TRP A 49 2.22 -9.08 -6.04
N GLN A 50 1.43 -9.66 -5.14
CA GLN A 50 1.74 -10.97 -4.57
C GLN A 50 1.78 -12.04 -5.65
N GLN A 51 0.79 -12.11 -6.53
CA GLN A 51 0.72 -13.11 -7.60
C GLN A 51 1.90 -12.97 -8.58
N GLU A 52 2.22 -11.75 -9.00
CA GLU A 52 3.30 -11.52 -9.96
C GLU A 52 4.66 -11.91 -9.38
N LEU A 53 4.97 -11.45 -8.17
CA LEU A 53 6.25 -11.76 -7.52
C LEU A 53 6.36 -13.22 -7.07
N LYS A 54 5.23 -13.87 -6.75
CA LYS A 54 5.19 -15.31 -6.43
C LYS A 54 5.63 -16.18 -7.62
N LYS A 55 5.39 -15.77 -8.87
CA LYS A 55 5.92 -16.47 -10.08
C LYS A 55 7.46 -16.56 -10.05
N HIS A 56 8.11 -15.61 -9.39
CA HIS A 56 9.55 -15.56 -9.19
C HIS A 56 10.02 -16.11 -7.83
N LYS A 57 9.13 -16.80 -7.08
CA LYS A 57 9.38 -17.32 -5.72
C LYS A 57 9.75 -16.23 -4.70
N ILE A 58 9.28 -15.00 -4.93
CA ILE A 58 9.49 -13.87 -4.04
C ILE A 58 8.24 -13.71 -3.17
N ASN A 59 8.42 -13.75 -1.86
CA ASN A 59 7.36 -13.45 -0.90
C ASN A 59 7.22 -11.94 -0.71
N THR A 60 6.00 -11.47 -0.53
CA THR A 60 5.68 -10.06 -0.30
C THR A 60 4.97 -9.84 1.03
N ALA A 61 5.01 -8.61 1.54
CA ALA A 61 4.23 -8.19 2.69
C ALA A 61 3.64 -6.79 2.45
N GLN A 62 2.37 -6.62 2.79
CA GLN A 62 1.72 -5.31 2.73
C GLN A 62 2.12 -4.46 3.93
N ILE A 63 2.41 -3.18 3.69
CA ILE A 63 2.49 -2.15 4.70
C ILE A 63 1.63 -0.97 4.23
N LEU A 64 0.79 -0.43 5.11
CA LEU A 64 -0.02 0.76 4.85
C LEU A 64 0.38 1.83 5.85
N LEU A 65 0.72 3.03 5.37
CA LEU A 65 1.24 4.13 6.17
C LEU A 65 0.47 5.41 5.89
N THR A 66 0.43 6.31 6.88
CA THR A 66 0.03 7.71 6.71
C THR A 66 1.26 8.62 6.85
N LEU A 67 1.14 9.89 6.45
CA LEU A 67 2.18 10.89 6.70
C LEU A 67 2.53 11.00 8.19
N GLU A 68 1.52 11.00 9.06
CA GLU A 68 1.66 11.09 10.53
C GLU A 68 2.54 9.97 11.10
N ASP A 69 2.56 8.80 10.47
CA ASP A 69 3.37 7.67 10.92
C ASP A 69 4.87 7.92 10.76
N SER A 70 5.26 8.84 9.88
CA SER A 70 6.63 9.29 9.69
C SER A 70 7.04 10.40 10.67
N GLU A 71 6.09 11.21 11.13
CA GLU A 71 6.32 12.37 12.01
C GLU A 71 6.43 11.96 13.48
N VAL A 72 5.74 10.89 13.88
CA VAL A 72 5.83 10.35 15.23
C VAL A 72 7.00 9.37 15.33
N ARG A 73 8.10 9.80 15.99
CA ARG A 73 9.34 9.01 16.16
C ARG A 73 9.11 7.54 16.52
N ARG A 74 8.20 7.26 17.45
CA ARG A 74 7.89 5.88 17.87
C ARG A 74 7.30 5.04 16.72
N ARG A 75 6.37 5.62 15.95
CA ARG A 75 5.73 4.94 14.80
C ARG A 75 6.74 4.72 13.68
N TYR A 76 7.53 5.74 13.35
CA TYR A 76 8.64 5.64 12.40
C TYR A 76 9.61 4.50 12.75
N LEU A 77 10.04 4.41 14.01
CA LEU A 77 10.94 3.35 14.47
C LEU A 77 10.30 1.96 14.35
N ASN A 78 9.01 1.82 14.66
CA ASN A 78 8.29 0.56 14.49
C ASN A 78 8.24 0.14 13.01
N ILE A 79 7.90 1.05 12.10
CA ILE A 79 7.86 0.79 10.65
C ILE A 79 9.24 0.37 10.14
N ARG A 80 10.29 1.12 10.50
CA ARG A 80 11.66 0.80 10.15
C ARG A 80 12.08 -0.59 10.64
N ASN A 81 11.70 -0.94 11.87
CA ASN A 81 12.01 -2.25 12.43
C ASN A 81 11.27 -3.38 11.70
N THR A 82 10.00 -3.18 11.33
CA THR A 82 9.21 -4.12 10.52
C THR A 82 9.85 -4.33 9.15
N ILE A 83 10.19 -3.26 8.43
CA ILE A 83 10.86 -3.34 7.12
C ILE A 83 12.19 -4.10 7.23
N ASN A 84 12.99 -3.80 8.24
CA ASN A 84 14.25 -4.51 8.49
C ASN A 84 14.04 -6.00 8.78
N ALA A 85 12.99 -6.36 9.51
CA ALA A 85 12.65 -7.75 9.80
C ALA A 85 12.20 -8.51 8.53
N LEU A 86 11.43 -7.85 7.65
CA LEU A 86 11.03 -8.40 6.35
C LEU A 86 12.23 -8.65 5.44
N HIS A 87 13.15 -7.70 5.34
CA HIS A 87 14.39 -7.86 4.56
C HIS A 87 15.26 -9.01 5.07
N LYS A 88 15.40 -9.18 6.40
CA LYS A 88 16.11 -10.34 6.99
C LYS A 88 15.49 -11.68 6.61
N LYS A 89 14.21 -11.70 6.23
CA LYS A 89 13.45 -12.89 5.80
C LYS A 89 13.34 -12.99 4.28
N ASN A 90 14.03 -12.14 3.51
CA ASN A 90 13.93 -12.05 2.06
C ASN A 90 12.50 -11.81 1.55
N ILE A 91 11.70 -11.04 2.31
CA ILE A 91 10.34 -10.63 1.93
C ILE A 91 10.38 -9.19 1.43
N ILE A 92 9.79 -8.92 0.25
CA ILE A 92 9.70 -7.57 -0.32
C ILE A 92 8.47 -6.85 0.26
N PRO A 93 8.65 -5.71 0.96
CA PRO A 93 7.52 -4.88 1.37
C PRO A 93 6.89 -4.19 0.16
N ILE A 94 5.56 -4.26 0.06
CA ILE A 94 4.72 -3.46 -0.83
C ILE A 94 4.06 -2.39 0.05
N ILE A 95 4.44 -1.14 -0.16
CA ILE A 95 4.00 0.01 0.65
C ILE A 95 3.02 0.85 -0.17
N ASN A 96 1.89 1.18 0.43
CA ASN A 96 0.96 2.18 -0.09
C ASN A 96 0.47 3.08 1.07
N GLU A 97 -0.18 4.19 0.75
CA GLU A 97 -0.88 5.03 1.73
C GLU A 97 -2.06 4.26 2.36
N ASN A 98 -2.32 4.52 3.64
CA ASN A 98 -3.52 4.05 4.32
C ASN A 98 -4.69 5.01 4.08
N ASP A 99 -5.17 5.04 2.84
CA ASP A 99 -6.26 5.92 2.38
C ASP A 99 -7.51 5.84 3.28
N SER A 100 -7.79 4.69 3.89
CA SER A 100 -8.98 4.50 4.75
C SER A 100 -8.98 5.37 6.01
N VAL A 101 -7.82 5.87 6.43
CA VAL A 101 -7.67 6.77 7.59
C VAL A 101 -6.97 8.08 7.23
N ALA A 102 -6.37 8.19 6.04
CA ALA A 102 -5.79 9.42 5.55
C ALA A 102 -6.91 10.43 5.24
N THR A 103 -6.80 11.61 5.85
CA THR A 103 -7.81 12.67 5.75
C THR A 103 -7.38 13.84 4.87
N GLU A 104 -6.09 13.97 4.54
CA GLU A 104 -5.53 15.25 4.05
C GLU A 104 -5.06 15.31 2.58
N GLU A 105 -4.78 14.20 1.88
CA GLU A 105 -4.14 14.30 0.55
C GLU A 105 -5.02 13.94 -0.66
N ILE A 106 -6.23 13.41 -0.48
CA ILE A 106 -7.12 13.01 -1.60
C ILE A 106 -7.78 14.22 -2.33
N ARG A 107 -7.23 15.43 -2.16
CA ARG A 107 -7.62 16.66 -2.87
C ARG A 107 -6.74 16.97 -4.09
N PHE A 108 -5.53 16.43 -4.17
CA PHE A 108 -4.58 16.75 -5.27
C PHE A 108 -4.35 15.60 -6.26
N GLY A 109 -4.98 14.44 -6.05
CA GLY A 109 -5.03 13.31 -6.99
C GLY A 109 -6.37 13.17 -7.71
#